data_AF-A0A6A5W345-F1
#
_entry.id   AF-A0A6A5W345-F1
#
_cell.length_a   1.000
_cell.length_b   1.000
_cell.length_c   1.000
_cell.angle_alpha   90.00
_cell.angle_beta   90.00
_cell.angle_gamma   90.00
#
_symmetry.space_group_name_H-M   'P 1'
#
loop_
_entity.id
_entity.type
_entity.pdbx_description
1 polymer ?
#
loop_
_entity_poly.entity_id
_entity_poly.type
_entity_poly.pdbx_seq_one_letter_code
_entity_poly.pdbx_strand_id
1 'polypeptide(L)' 'MPKRVLCSCGIDIDPVSGWLNTKIGAPANPTDVSRGVFGVAVGIYRFLKLWDKYSIETT' A
#
# COMPACT_ATOMS: atom_id res chain seq x y z
N MET A 1 -35.54 4.41 9.94
CA MET A 1 -34.50 3.98 8.98
C MET A 1 -33.44 3.19 9.74
N PRO A 2 -32.99 2.02 9.26
CA PRO A 2 -31.87 1.31 9.87
C PRO A 2 -30.60 2.17 9.80
N LYS A 3 -29.68 2.00 10.76
CA LYS A 3 -28.40 2.73 10.77
C LYS A 3 -27.59 2.32 9.53
N ARG A 4 -27.09 3.33 8.79
CA ARG A 4 -26.18 3.16 7.67
C ARG A 4 -24.76 3.52 8.11
N VAL A 5 -23.82 2.63 7.91
CA VAL A 5 -22.39 2.87 8.13
C VAL A 5 -21.67 2.69 6.80
N LEU A 6 -20.87 3.68 6.42
CA LEU A 6 -20.06 3.65 5.22
C LEU A 6 -18.62 3.34 5.61
N CYS A 7 -18.00 2.36 4.95
CA CYS A 7 -16.61 1.99 5.14
C CYS A 7 -15.89 2.13 3.80
N SER A 8 -14.64 2.61 3.84
CA SER A 8 -13.75 2.66 2.68
C SER A 8 -12.35 2.19 3.08
N CYS A 9 -11.61 1.67 2.12
CA CYS A 9 -10.20 1.33 2.29
C CYS A 9 -9.44 2.05 1.19
N GLY A 10 -8.59 3.01 1.58
CA GLY A 10 -7.64 3.69 0.72
C GLY A 10 -6.26 3.08 0.91
N ILE A 11 -5.54 2.84 -0.18
CA ILE A 11 -4.24 2.19 -0.17
C ILE A 11 -3.19 3.09 -0.81
N ASP A 12 -2.34 3.68 0.05
CA ASP A 12 -1.22 4.49 -0.40
C ASP A 12 -0.10 3.59 -0.91
N ILE A 13 0.08 3.59 -2.24
CA ILE A 13 1.15 2.88 -2.92
C ILE A 13 2.36 3.81 -2.97
N ASP A 14 3.12 3.84 -1.87
CA ASP A 14 4.32 4.68 -1.66
C ASP A 14 5.67 4.05 -2.07
N PRO A 15 5.69 2.91 -2.76
CA PRO A 15 6.71 1.86 -2.67
C PRO A 15 8.14 2.34 -2.36
N VAL A 16 8.90 2.73 -3.39
CA VAL A 16 10.27 3.24 -3.24
C VAL A 16 10.26 4.75 -2.95
N SER A 17 9.21 5.48 -3.35
CA SER A 17 9.11 6.93 -3.13
C SER A 17 9.13 7.33 -1.66
N GLY A 18 8.50 6.54 -0.77
CA GLY A 18 8.55 6.76 0.68
C GLY A 18 9.95 6.61 1.28
N TRP A 19 10.84 5.87 0.60
CA TRP A 19 12.23 5.69 1.02
C TRP A 19 13.20 6.66 0.34
N LEU A 20 12.85 7.21 -0.83
CA LEU A 20 13.67 8.20 -1.54
C LEU A 20 13.68 9.56 -0.85
N ASN A 21 12.55 9.93 -0.21
CA ASN A 21 12.42 11.18 0.52
C ASN A 21 12.19 10.89 2.01
N THR A 22 13.21 10.31 2.67
CA THR A 22 13.07 9.89 4.07
C THR A 22 12.68 11.09 4.94
N LYS A 23 11.84 10.85 5.96
CA LYS A 23 11.31 11.90 6.86
C LYS A 23 12.39 12.73 7.57
N ILE A 24 13.64 12.28 7.54
CA ILE A 24 14.79 12.90 8.21
C ILE A 24 15.89 13.34 7.23
N GLY A 25 15.67 13.22 5.91
CA GLY A 25 16.66 13.59 4.89
C GLY A 25 17.85 12.62 4.78
N ALA A 26 17.78 11.45 5.42
CA ALA A 26 18.75 10.39 5.25
C ALA A 26 18.67 9.80 3.83
N PRO A 27 19.81 9.44 3.21
CA PRO A 27 19.82 8.79 1.91
C PRO A 27 19.18 7.40 1.99
N ALA A 28 18.43 7.05 0.95
CA ALA A 28 17.88 5.70 0.80
C ALA A 28 19.03 4.68 0.73
N ASN A 29 18.93 3.60 1.51
CA ASN A 29 19.87 2.48 1.43
C ASN A 29 19.24 1.30 0.66
N PRO A 30 20.04 0.32 0.20
CA PRO A 30 19.52 -0.82 -0.56
C PRO A 30 18.45 -1.63 0.16
N THR A 31 18.51 -1.73 1.48
CA THR A 31 17.52 -2.44 2.28
C THR A 31 16.16 -1.74 2.21
N ASP A 32 16.13 -0.42 2.35
CA ASP A 32 14.90 0.36 2.26
C ASP A 32 14.30 0.32 0.85
N VAL A 33 15.14 0.47 -0.18
CA VAL A 33 14.70 0.31 -1.58
C VAL A 33 14.13 -1.09 -1.82
N SER A 34 14.75 -2.14 -1.29
CA SER A 34 14.27 -3.52 -1.45
C SER A 34 12.86 -3.73 -0.87
N ARG A 35 12.53 -3.04 0.23
CA ARG A 35 11.18 -3.07 0.84
C ARG A 35 10.14 -2.41 -0.06
N GLY A 36 10.49 -1.26 -0.66
CA GLY A 36 9.64 -0.60 -1.65
C GLY A 36 9.38 -1.48 -2.88
N VAL A 37 10.44 -2.11 -3.40
CA VAL A 37 10.33 -3.05 -4.53
C VAL A 37 9.43 -4.24 -4.19
N PHE A 38 9.56 -4.80 -2.98
CA PHE A 38 8.67 -5.87 -2.51
C PHE A 38 7.19 -5.43 -2.46
N GLY A 39 6.93 -4.19 -2.01
CA GLY A 39 5.59 -3.62 -1.99
C GLY A 39 4.89 -3.70 -3.35
N VAL A 40 5.60 -3.35 -4.44
CA VAL A 40 5.08 -3.40 -5.81
C VAL A 40 5.03 -4.83 -6.36
N ALA A 41 6.14 -5.57 -6.23
CA ALA A 41 6.30 -6.87 -6.88
C ALA A 41 5.49 -7.98 -6.22
N VAL A 42 5.17 -7.85 -4.93
CA VAL A 42 4.48 -8.89 -4.15
C VAL A 42 3.26 -8.34 -3.41
N GLY A 43 3.39 -7.19 -2.75
CA GLY A 43 2.34 -6.61 -1.90
C GLY A 43 1.05 -6.30 -2.67
N ILE A 44 1.14 -5.52 -3.75
CA ILE A 44 -0.03 -5.11 -4.57
C ILE A 44 -0.81 -6.32 -5.06
N TYR A 45 -0.13 -7.34 -5.60
CA TYR A 45 -0.82 -8.54 -6.11
C TYR A 45 -1.50 -9.36 -5.02
N ARG A 46 -0.99 -9.34 -3.77
CA ARG A 46 -1.67 -9.98 -2.64
C ARG A 46 -2.92 -9.22 -2.24
N PHE A 47 -2.86 -7.89 -2.25
CA PHE A 47 -4.02 -7.06 -1.98
C PHE A 47 -5.12 -7.20 -3.03
N LEU A 48 -4.78 -7.17 -4.32
CA LEU A 48 -5.75 -7.40 -5.39
C LEU A 48 -6.45 -8.76 -5.23
N LYS A 49 -5.72 -9.83 -4.91
CA LYS A 49 -6.31 -11.15 -4.61
C LYS A 49 -7.21 -11.14 -3.37
N LEU A 50 -6.86 -10.36 -2.35
CA LEU A 50 -7.66 -10.24 -1.13
C LEU A 50 -8.99 -9.55 -1.42
N TRP A 51 -8.97 -8.43 -2.14
CA TRP A 51 -10.18 -7.67 -2.44
C TRP A 51 -11.10 -8.40 -3.42
N ASP A 52 -10.53 -9.06 -4.43
CA ASP A 52 -11.26 -9.93 -5.35
C ASP A 52 -11.98 -11.06 -4.59
N LYS A 53 -11.29 -11.72 -3.65
CA LYS A 53 -11.86 -12.79 -2.80
C LYS A 53 -13.09 -12.35 -2.01
N TYR A 54 -13.13 -11.11 -1.55
CA TYR A 54 -14.22 -10.58 -0.73
C TYR A 54 -15.15 -9.62 -1.47
N SER A 55 -14.96 -9.43 -2.78
CA SER A 55 -15.70 -8.47 -3.61
C SER A 55 -15.74 -7.07 -2.99
N ILE A 56 -14.60 -6.60 -2.48
CA ILE A 56 -14.44 -5.27 -1.86
C ILE A 56 -13.90 -4.29 -2.91
N GLU A 57 -14.58 -3.17 -3.09
CA GLU A 57 -14.07 -2.04 -3.85
C GLU A 57 -13.14 -1.19 -2.98
N THR A 58 -12.01 -0.78 -3.54
CA THR A 58 -10.97 0.00 -2.85
C THR A 58 -10.49 1.15 -3.74
N THR A 59 -9.77 2.11 -3.14
CA THR A 59 -9.10 3.21 -3.85
C THR A 59 -7.61 3.15 -3.63
#